data_AF-A0A2P8MIB4-F1
#
_entry.id   AF-A0A2P8MIB4-F1
#
_cell.length_a   1.000
_cell.length_b   1.000
_cell.length_c   1.000
_cell.angle_alpha   90.00
_cell.angle_beta   90.00
_cell.angle_gamma   90.00
#
_symmetry.space_group_name_H-M   'P 1'
#
loop_
_entity.id
_entity.type
_entity.pdbx_description
1 polymer ?
#
loop_
_entity_poly.entity_id
_entity_poly.type
_entity_poly.pdbx_seq_one_letter_code
_entity_poly.pdbx_strand_id
1 'polypeptide(L)'
;MIKFNLDLFHLINNLANKNHMLDSIMIFMSKYVIYIFALILVIEFALGILLKNNYMKKIAIGCVLIIAVDLIIVFILGKIHFVNRPFVFNKVHLLYPHKTTSSFPSDHAVITLCMALGIFKVNKPLGKVMILLSIIVGFSRIYVGHHYPLDVIAGFILAIISSFLLNFISKNTFSKSH
;
A
#
# COMPACT_ATOMS: atom_id res chain seq x y z
N MET A 1 23.41 -2.79 1.81
CA MET A 1 22.39 -1.72 1.71
C MET A 1 23.01 -0.54 0.99
N ILE A 2 22.35 -0.01 -0.04
CA ILE A 2 22.89 1.12 -0.80
C ILE A 2 22.89 2.35 0.13
N LYS A 3 24.07 2.96 0.35
CA LYS A 3 24.26 4.13 1.23
C LYS A 3 23.20 5.22 0.98
N PHE A 4 22.94 5.51 -0.29
CA PHE A 4 21.92 6.45 -0.73
C PHE A 4 20.52 6.20 -0.14
N ASN A 5 20.07 4.95 -0.07
CA ASN A 5 18.73 4.60 0.44
C ASN A 5 18.63 4.84 1.95
N LEU A 6 19.74 4.63 2.68
CA LEU A 6 19.85 4.91 4.11
C LEU A 6 19.92 6.42 4.38
N ASP A 7 20.66 7.18 3.57
CA ASP A 7 20.74 8.64 3.67
C ASP A 7 19.35 9.28 3.46
N LEU A 8 18.62 8.83 2.43
CA LEU A 8 17.26 9.30 2.18
C LEU A 8 16.27 8.89 3.28
N PHE A 9 16.43 7.70 3.85
CA PHE A 9 15.67 7.29 5.03
C PHE A 9 15.90 8.26 6.20
N HIS A 10 17.16 8.58 6.51
CA HIS A 10 17.48 9.48 7.62
C HIS A 10 16.98 10.91 7.39
N LEU A 11 16.97 11.41 6.16
CA LEU A 11 16.38 12.72 5.84
C LEU A 11 14.92 12.82 6.33
N ILE A 12 14.17 11.74 6.20
CA ILE A 12 12.75 11.68 6.57
C ILE A 12 12.58 11.28 8.04
N ASN A 13 13.23 10.21 8.48
CA ASN A 13 13.05 9.68 9.84
C ASN A 13 13.61 10.62 10.93
N ASN A 14 14.59 11.47 10.63
CA ASN A 14 15.08 12.51 11.55
C ASN A 14 14.09 13.66 11.77
N LEU A 15 12.93 13.65 11.10
CA LEU A 15 11.81 14.55 11.40
C LEU A 15 10.92 14.02 12.54
N ALA A 16 11.00 12.72 12.86
CA ALA A 16 10.24 12.09 13.93
C ALA A 16 10.71 12.56 15.31
N ASN A 17 9.81 12.52 16.30
CA ASN A 17 10.02 13.02 17.68
C ASN A 17 10.26 14.53 17.80
N LYS A 18 10.17 15.29 16.70
CA LYS A 18 10.27 16.77 16.74
C LYS A 18 8.93 17.46 16.96
N ASN A 19 7.82 16.80 16.61
CA ASN A 19 6.48 17.36 16.76
C ASN A 19 5.46 16.24 17.01
N HIS A 20 4.90 16.22 18.21
CA HIS A 20 3.95 15.17 18.64
C HIS A 20 2.69 15.07 17.78
N MET A 21 2.18 16.20 17.26
CA MET A 21 1.01 16.20 16.37
C MET A 21 1.35 15.54 15.03
N LEU A 22 2.50 15.87 14.45
CA LEU A 22 2.98 15.25 13.22
C LEU A 22 3.25 13.75 13.42
N ASP A 23 3.90 13.39 14.52
CA ASP A 23 4.14 11.98 14.88
C ASP A 23 2.82 11.20 14.98
N SER A 24 1.81 11.77 15.65
CA SER A 24 0.49 11.15 15.79
C SER A 24 -0.21 10.96 14.44
N ILE A 25 -0.14 11.96 13.56
CA ILE A 25 -0.68 11.87 12.20
C ILE A 25 0.07 10.77 11.41
N MET A 26 1.40 10.72 11.47
CA MET A 26 2.19 9.74 10.73
C MET A 26 1.99 8.32 11.26
N ILE A 27 1.84 8.14 12.57
CA ILE A 27 1.43 6.86 13.15
C ILE A 27 0.03 6.49 12.65
N PHE A 28 -0.91 7.43 12.62
CA PHE A 28 -2.26 7.17 12.15
C PHE A 28 -2.31 6.74 10.68
N MET A 29 -1.62 7.48 9.81
CA MET A 29 -1.47 7.15 8.39
C MET A 29 -0.82 5.77 8.21
N SER A 30 0.25 5.51 8.96
CA SER A 30 1.03 4.28 8.85
C SER A 30 0.28 3.03 9.33
N LYS A 31 -0.56 3.17 10.36
CA LYS A 31 -1.18 2.06 11.09
C LYS A 31 -2.65 1.84 10.75
N TYR A 32 -3.44 2.90 10.59
CA TYR A 32 -4.91 2.79 10.57
C TYR A 32 -5.53 3.00 9.20
N VAL A 33 -4.93 3.83 8.33
CA VAL A 33 -5.52 4.18 7.02
C VAL A 33 -5.70 2.95 6.11
N ILE A 34 -4.84 1.93 6.23
CA ILE A 34 -5.02 0.67 5.49
C ILE A 34 -6.38 0.00 5.78
N TYR A 35 -6.87 0.07 7.01
CA TYR A 35 -8.18 -0.48 7.38
C TYR A 35 -9.33 0.37 6.83
N ILE A 36 -9.14 1.70 6.74
CA ILE A 36 -10.11 2.60 6.10
C ILE A 36 -10.23 2.25 4.61
N PHE A 37 -9.11 1.98 3.94
CA PHE A 37 -9.13 1.56 2.53
C PHE A 37 -9.86 0.22 2.35
N ALA A 38 -9.60 -0.74 3.24
CA ALA A 38 -10.30 -2.02 3.22
C ALA A 38 -11.81 -1.85 3.44
N LEU A 39 -12.22 -0.97 4.37
CA LEU A 39 -13.62 -0.65 4.61
C LEU A 39 -14.28 -0.01 3.37
N ILE A 40 -13.60 0.93 2.70
CA ILE A 40 -14.09 1.54 1.46
C ILE A 40 -14.30 0.47 0.38
N LEU A 41 -13.37 -0.49 0.25
CA LEU A 41 -13.48 -1.59 -0.72
C LEU A 41 -14.68 -2.51 -0.41
N VAL A 42 -14.95 -2.77 0.87
CA VAL A 42 -16.13 -3.54 1.30
C VAL A 42 -17.43 -2.78 1.01
N ILE A 43 -17.45 -1.46 1.29
CA ILE A 43 -18.60 -0.60 0.96
C ILE A 43 -18.84 -0.59 -0.55
N GLU A 44 -17.79 -0.47 -1.36
CA GLU A 44 -17.87 -0.51 -2.82
C GLU A 44 -18.50 -1.84 -3.31
N PHE A 45 -18.07 -2.97 -2.74
CA PHE A 45 -18.66 -4.27 -3.03
C PHE A 45 -20.15 -4.34 -2.65
N ALA A 46 -20.51 -3.87 -1.46
CA ALA A 46 -21.88 -3.85 -0.97
C ALA A 46 -22.79 -2.96 -1.82
N LEU A 47 -22.32 -1.77 -2.19
CA LEU A 47 -23.01 -0.87 -3.13
C LEU A 47 -23.16 -1.53 -4.49
N GLY A 48 -22.16 -2.26 -4.98
CA GLY A 48 -22.26 -3.05 -6.20
C GLY A 48 -23.35 -4.12 -6.17
N ILE A 49 -23.66 -4.70 -5.00
CA ILE A 49 -24.80 -5.62 -4.82
C ILE A 49 -26.11 -4.83 -4.83
N LEU A 50 -26.23 -3.80 -3.99
CA LEU A 50 -27.46 -3.02 -3.79
C LEU A 50 -27.90 -2.32 -5.10
N LEU A 51 -26.94 -1.76 -5.83
CA LEU A 51 -27.16 -1.06 -7.10
C LEU A 51 -27.18 -1.99 -8.31
N LYS A 52 -27.08 -3.32 -8.10
CA LYS A 52 -26.96 -4.33 -9.17
C LYS A 52 -25.84 -4.03 -10.18
N ASN A 53 -24.80 -3.32 -9.72
CA ASN A 53 -23.66 -2.93 -10.55
C ASN A 53 -22.58 -4.02 -10.53
N ASN A 54 -22.62 -4.89 -11.55
CA ASN A 54 -21.65 -5.97 -11.69
C ASN A 54 -20.21 -5.49 -11.87
N TYR A 55 -20.00 -4.27 -12.38
CA TYR A 55 -18.65 -3.72 -12.55
C TYR A 55 -18.01 -3.38 -11.20
N MET A 56 -18.73 -2.71 -10.29
CA MET A 56 -18.26 -2.42 -8.92
C MET A 56 -17.85 -3.70 -8.18
N LYS A 57 -18.70 -4.74 -8.22
CA LYS A 57 -18.41 -6.04 -7.60
C LYS A 57 -17.15 -6.68 -8.17
N LYS A 58 -17.01 -6.70 -9.50
CA LYS A 58 -15.86 -7.29 -10.20
C LYS A 58 -14.56 -6.56 -9.84
N ILE A 59 -14.59 -5.22 -9.75
CA ILE A 59 -13.43 -4.43 -9.33
C ILE A 59 -13.05 -4.75 -7.89
N ALA A 60 -14.00 -4.76 -6.95
CA ALA A 60 -13.72 -5.05 -5.55
C ALA A 60 -13.12 -6.46 -5.35
N ILE A 61 -13.73 -7.49 -5.96
CA ILE A 61 -13.21 -8.86 -5.93
C ILE A 61 -11.83 -8.93 -6.58
N GLY A 62 -11.66 -8.30 -7.76
CA GLY A 62 -10.40 -8.29 -8.47
C GLY A 62 -9.26 -7.65 -7.67
N CYS A 63 -9.54 -6.58 -6.90
CA CYS A 63 -8.55 -5.99 -6.00
C CYS A 63 -8.13 -6.97 -4.91
N VAL A 64 -9.06 -7.68 -4.27
CA VAL A 64 -8.74 -8.67 -3.24
C VAL A 64 -7.85 -9.79 -3.81
N LEU A 65 -8.21 -10.32 -4.98
CA LEU A 65 -7.43 -11.38 -5.64
C LEU A 65 -6.02 -10.91 -6.00
N ILE A 66 -5.89 -9.70 -6.56
CA ILE A 66 -4.59 -9.15 -6.94
C ILE A 66 -3.75 -8.82 -5.73
N ILE A 67 -4.33 -8.26 -4.67
CA ILE A 67 -3.62 -8.03 -3.40
C ILE A 67 -3.09 -9.36 -2.84
N ALA A 68 -3.88 -10.44 -2.90
CA ALA A 68 -3.40 -11.75 -2.47
C ALA A 68 -2.19 -12.22 -3.30
N VAL A 69 -2.24 -12.06 -4.62
CA VAL A 69 -1.11 -12.37 -5.52
C VAL A 69 0.10 -11.48 -5.20
N ASP A 70 -0.09 -10.18 -5.05
CA ASP A 70 0.99 -9.24 -4.75
C ASP A 70 1.64 -9.55 -3.39
N LEU A 71 0.87 -9.97 -2.39
CA LEU A 71 1.43 -10.39 -1.09
C LEU A 71 2.23 -11.68 -1.18
N ILE A 72 1.85 -12.62 -2.05
CA ILE A 72 2.67 -13.80 -2.37
C ILE A 72 3.97 -13.35 -3.04
N ILE A 73 3.91 -12.43 -4.00
CA ILE A 73 5.09 -11.87 -4.67
C ILE A 73 6.00 -11.17 -3.65
N VAL A 74 5.46 -10.32 -2.77
CA VAL A 74 6.20 -9.65 -1.70
C VAL A 74 6.88 -10.68 -0.79
N PHE A 75 6.17 -11.74 -0.41
CA PHE A 75 6.75 -12.81 0.41
C PHE A 75 7.92 -13.51 -0.29
N ILE A 76 7.76 -13.88 -1.57
CA ILE A 76 8.81 -14.52 -2.38
C ILE A 76 10.01 -13.59 -2.55
N LEU A 77 9.77 -12.32 -2.93
CA LEU A 77 10.82 -11.32 -3.09
C LEU A 77 11.57 -11.08 -1.78
N GLY A 78 10.86 -11.03 -0.66
CA GLY A 78 11.47 -10.90 0.66
C GLY A 78 12.28 -12.12 1.11
N LYS A 79 12.04 -13.30 0.51
CA LYS A 79 12.86 -14.51 0.71
C LYS A 79 14.09 -14.53 -0.20
N ILE A 80 13.96 -14.11 -1.45
CA ILE A 80 15.06 -14.05 -2.42
C ILE A 80 16.03 -12.92 -2.09
N HIS A 81 15.49 -11.74 -1.77
CA HIS A 81 16.24 -10.54 -1.42
C HIS A 81 15.81 -10.03 -0.04
N PHE A 82 16.35 -10.67 1.00
CA PHE A 82 16.03 -10.30 2.36
C PHE A 82 16.67 -8.95 2.73
N VAL A 83 15.85 -7.96 3.00
CA VAL A 83 16.29 -6.63 3.46
C VAL A 83 15.88 -6.44 4.91
N ASN A 84 16.86 -6.26 5.80
CA ASN A 84 16.58 -5.92 7.19
C ASN A 84 15.88 -4.56 7.26
N ARG A 85 14.87 -4.44 8.13
CA ARG A 85 14.18 -3.17 8.39
C ARG A 85 15.13 -2.13 9.00
N PRO A 86 14.86 -0.82 8.83
CA PRO A 86 15.72 0.24 9.36
C PRO A 86 16.04 0.09 10.84
N PHE A 87 15.04 -0.25 11.65
CA PHE A 87 15.18 -0.38 13.10
C PHE A 87 15.97 -1.59 13.61
N VAL A 88 16.39 -2.53 12.74
CA VAL A 88 17.06 -3.77 13.20
C VAL A 88 18.52 -3.50 13.59
N PHE A 89 19.26 -2.79 12.75
CA PHE A 89 20.70 -2.56 12.93
C PHE A 89 21.11 -1.09 12.91
N ASN A 90 20.17 -0.16 12.67
CA ASN A 90 20.47 1.27 12.61
C ASN A 90 19.84 2.00 13.79
N LYS A 91 20.47 3.09 14.23
CA LYS A 91 19.87 4.03 15.17
C LYS A 91 18.81 4.83 14.42
N VAL A 92 17.54 4.56 14.71
CA VAL A 92 16.39 5.20 14.07
C VAL A 92 15.40 5.69 15.11
N HIS A 93 14.55 6.63 14.72
CA HIS A 93 13.38 7.02 15.49
C HIS A 93 12.23 6.07 15.15
N LEU A 94 12.09 4.99 15.94
CA LEU A 94 11.00 4.04 15.80
C LEU A 94 9.79 4.53 16.60
N LEU A 95 8.70 4.87 15.92
CA LEU A 95 7.52 5.47 16.59
C LEU A 95 6.53 4.44 17.13
N TYR A 96 6.56 3.19 16.65
CA TYR A 96 5.84 2.08 17.27
C TYR A 96 6.46 0.73 16.89
N PRO A 97 6.23 -0.36 17.66
CA PRO A 97 6.86 -1.65 17.40
C PRO A 97 6.41 -2.31 16.10
N HIS A 98 7.33 -3.05 15.46
CA HIS A 98 7.05 -3.89 14.30
C HIS A 98 7.90 -5.16 14.30
N LYS A 99 7.40 -6.22 13.66
CA LYS A 99 8.14 -7.49 13.52
C LYS A 99 9.39 -7.32 12.66
N THR A 100 10.44 -8.07 13.01
CA THR A 100 11.72 -8.16 12.29
C THR A 100 11.64 -9.11 11.08
N THR A 101 10.73 -8.81 10.16
CA THR A 101 10.60 -9.49 8.86
C THR A 101 11.30 -8.68 7.77
N SER A 102 11.41 -9.23 6.54
CA SER A 102 11.91 -8.47 5.39
C SER A 102 11.16 -7.13 5.26
N SER A 103 11.90 -6.07 4.92
CA SER A 103 11.34 -4.74 4.63
C SER A 103 10.92 -4.58 3.17
N PHE A 104 11.43 -5.42 2.26
CA PHE A 104 11.26 -5.26 0.82
C PHE A 104 10.35 -6.31 0.19
N PRO A 105 9.46 -5.91 -0.74
CA PRO A 105 8.88 -4.57 -0.89
C PRO A 105 7.95 -4.18 0.27
N SER A 106 7.51 -2.92 0.32
CA SER A 106 6.53 -2.47 1.33
C SER A 106 5.13 -2.99 1.03
N ASP A 107 4.61 -3.85 1.90
CA ASP A 107 3.24 -4.39 1.85
C ASP A 107 2.17 -3.31 1.93
N HIS A 108 2.33 -2.32 2.82
CA HIS A 108 1.39 -1.22 2.97
C HIS A 108 1.30 -0.37 1.70
N ALA A 109 2.44 -0.13 1.03
CA ALA A 109 2.48 0.61 -0.23
C ALA A 109 1.74 -0.16 -1.35
N VAL A 110 1.99 -1.47 -1.45
CA VAL A 110 1.31 -2.36 -2.41
C VAL A 110 -0.21 -2.35 -2.18
N ILE A 111 -0.63 -2.69 -0.96
CA ILE A 111 -2.04 -2.90 -0.62
C ILE A 111 -2.85 -1.60 -0.81
N THR A 112 -2.36 -0.48 -0.26
CA THR A 112 -3.12 0.77 -0.31
C THR A 112 -3.21 1.34 -1.73
N LEU A 113 -2.13 1.30 -2.51
CA LEU A 113 -2.19 1.78 -3.89
C LEU A 113 -3.05 0.87 -4.78
N CYS A 114 -2.99 -0.45 -4.60
CA CYS A 114 -3.82 -1.38 -5.37
C CYS A 114 -5.33 -1.11 -5.14
N MET A 115 -5.74 -0.95 -3.87
CA MET A 115 -7.13 -0.57 -3.55
C MET A 115 -7.50 0.80 -4.14
N ALA A 116 -6.61 1.79 -4.03
CA ALA A 116 -6.86 3.12 -4.57
C ALA A 116 -7.04 3.13 -6.09
N LEU A 117 -6.21 2.39 -6.83
CA LEU A 117 -6.32 2.23 -8.28
C LEU A 117 -7.58 1.46 -8.68
N GLY A 118 -8.01 0.50 -7.87
CA GLY A 118 -9.30 -0.17 -7.99
C GLY A 118 -10.46 0.82 -7.90
N ILE A 119 -10.55 1.53 -6.77
CA ILE A 119 -11.62 2.52 -6.53
C ILE A 119 -11.61 3.62 -7.59
N PHE A 120 -10.45 4.07 -8.07
CA PHE A 120 -10.35 5.06 -9.14
C PHE A 120 -11.08 4.66 -10.43
N LYS A 121 -11.19 3.36 -10.72
CA LYS A 121 -11.91 2.88 -11.92
C LYS A 121 -13.42 3.03 -11.80
N VAL A 122 -13.95 3.05 -10.58
CA VAL A 122 -15.39 3.05 -10.31
C VAL A 122 -15.88 4.41 -9.82
N ASN A 123 -15.08 5.07 -8.98
CA ASN A 123 -15.32 6.40 -8.45
C ASN A 123 -14.02 7.22 -8.56
N LYS A 124 -13.87 7.97 -9.67
CA LYS A 124 -12.66 8.74 -9.96
C LYS A 124 -12.30 9.76 -8.86
N PRO A 125 -13.24 10.60 -8.35
CA PRO A 125 -12.93 11.53 -7.26
C PRO A 125 -12.38 10.84 -6.02
N LEU A 126 -13.08 9.80 -5.53
CA LEU A 126 -12.65 9.06 -4.34
C LEU A 126 -11.32 8.35 -4.57
N GLY A 127 -11.13 7.73 -5.73
CA GLY A 127 -9.89 7.07 -6.09
C GLY A 127 -8.69 8.02 -6.12
N LYS A 128 -8.84 9.26 -6.62
CA LYS A 128 -7.76 10.27 -6.57
C LYS A 128 -7.36 10.59 -5.14
N VAL A 129 -8.33 10.77 -4.25
CA VAL A 129 -8.08 10.99 -2.82
C VAL A 129 -7.35 9.79 -2.22
N MET A 130 -7.78 8.58 -2.51
CA MET A 130 -7.14 7.36 -2.02
C MET A 130 -5.72 7.18 -2.58
N ILE A 131 -5.45 7.56 -3.83
CA ILE A 131 -4.09 7.51 -4.40
C ILE A 131 -3.19 8.46 -3.62
N LEU A 132 -3.63 9.71 -3.40
CA LEU A 132 -2.86 10.67 -2.60
C LEU A 132 -2.62 10.16 -1.18
N LEU A 133 -3.65 9.60 -0.54
CA LEU A 133 -3.52 8.99 0.78
C LEU A 133 -2.57 7.79 0.78
N SER A 134 -2.55 6.95 -0.26
CA SER A 134 -1.58 5.82 -0.35
C SER A 134 -0.14 6.31 -0.40
N ILE A 135 0.13 7.43 -1.09
CA ILE A 135 1.46 8.06 -1.13
C ILE A 135 1.84 8.54 0.28
N ILE A 136 0.90 9.17 1.00
CA ILE A 136 1.10 9.60 2.39
C ILE A 136 1.31 8.37 3.31
N VAL A 137 0.58 7.28 3.11
CA VAL A 137 0.82 6.02 3.83
C VAL A 137 2.24 5.54 3.58
N GLY A 138 2.67 5.44 2.32
CA GLY A 138 4.04 5.06 1.95
C GLY A 138 5.10 5.93 2.62
N PHE A 139 4.94 7.26 2.55
CA PHE A 139 5.82 8.21 3.23
C PHE A 139 5.84 7.99 4.75
N SER A 140 4.68 7.80 5.36
CA SER A 140 4.57 7.57 6.80
C SER A 140 5.27 6.28 7.23
N ARG A 141 5.36 5.24 6.39
CA ARG A 141 6.13 4.01 6.68
C ARG A 141 7.63 4.29 6.85
N ILE A 142 8.16 5.26 6.10
CA ILE A 142 9.55 5.72 6.20
C ILE A 142 9.69 6.58 7.47
N TYR A 143 8.78 7.53 7.65
CA TYR A 143 8.76 8.44 8.80
C TYR A 143 8.77 7.70 10.14
N VAL A 144 7.92 6.69 10.31
CA VAL A 144 7.83 5.92 11.58
C VAL A 144 8.99 4.93 11.79
N GLY A 145 9.89 4.78 10.82
CA GLY A 145 11.08 3.93 10.93
C GLY A 145 10.94 2.51 10.39
N HIS A 146 9.88 2.18 9.65
CA HIS A 146 9.58 0.78 9.26
C HIS A 146 10.13 0.32 7.92
N HIS A 147 10.30 1.24 6.97
CA HIS A 147 10.70 0.93 5.60
C HIS A 147 11.69 1.95 5.07
N TYR A 148 12.52 1.52 4.13
CA TYR A 148 13.32 2.42 3.32
C TYR A 148 12.49 3.02 2.17
N PRO A 149 12.89 4.18 1.63
CA PRO A 149 12.28 4.78 0.44
C PRO A 149 12.16 3.82 -0.75
N LEU A 150 13.21 3.05 -1.07
CA LEU A 150 13.15 2.10 -2.18
C LEU A 150 12.18 0.93 -1.93
N ASP A 151 11.93 0.54 -0.68
CA ASP A 151 10.94 -0.49 -0.35
C ASP A 151 9.52 -0.02 -0.72
N VAL A 152 9.23 1.25 -0.44
CA VAL A 152 7.95 1.91 -0.72
C VAL A 152 7.77 2.11 -2.23
N ILE A 153 8.80 2.60 -2.91
CA ILE A 153 8.77 2.78 -4.38
C ILE A 153 8.55 1.45 -5.09
N ALA A 154 9.28 0.40 -4.69
CA ALA A 154 9.10 -0.93 -5.28
C ALA A 154 7.69 -1.48 -5.03
N GLY A 155 7.11 -1.23 -3.84
CA GLY A 155 5.73 -1.60 -3.54
C GLY A 155 4.71 -0.88 -4.43
N PHE A 156 4.89 0.42 -4.67
CA PHE A 156 4.03 1.16 -5.60
C PHE A 156 4.19 0.70 -7.05
N ILE A 157 5.41 0.42 -7.50
CA ILE A 157 5.66 -0.13 -8.85
C ILE A 157 4.93 -1.47 -9.00
N LEU A 158 5.04 -2.37 -8.01
CA LEU A 158 4.34 -3.66 -8.03
C LEU A 158 2.83 -3.47 -8.14
N ALA A 159 2.22 -2.59 -7.32
CA ALA A 159 0.79 -2.31 -7.38
C ALA A 159 0.35 -1.69 -8.72
N ILE A 160 1.18 -0.83 -9.34
CA ILE A 160 0.89 -0.28 -10.66
C ILE A 160 0.90 -1.39 -11.71
N ILE A 161 1.93 -2.24 -11.72
CA ILE A 161 2.05 -3.38 -12.65
C ILE A 161 0.84 -4.32 -12.48
N SER A 162 0.50 -4.69 -11.25
CA SER A 162 -0.60 -5.59 -10.97
C SER A 162 -1.98 -4.97 -11.27
N SER A 163 -2.12 -3.64 -11.16
CA SER A 163 -3.35 -2.93 -11.55
C SER A 163 -3.66 -3.00 -13.06
N PHE A 164 -2.63 -3.19 -13.90
CA PHE A 164 -2.85 -3.47 -15.32
C PHE A 164 -3.46 -4.86 -15.51
N LEU A 165 -3.03 -5.86 -14.74
CA LEU A 165 -3.67 -7.20 -14.74
C LEU A 165 -5.14 -7.13 -14.34
N LEU A 166 -5.49 -6.26 -13.38
CA LEU A 166 -6.89 -5.99 -13.01
C LEU A 166 -7.72 -5.51 -14.21
N ASN A 167 -7.14 -4.68 -15.09
CA ASN A 167 -7.81 -4.22 -16.29
C ASN A 167 -8.08 -5.38 -17.26
N PHE A 168 -7.11 -6.26 -17.45
CA PHE A 168 -7.27 -7.44 -18.32
C PHE A 168 -8.34 -8.41 -17.78
N ILE A 169 -8.34 -8.71 -16.48
CA ILE A 169 -9.33 -9.60 -15.86
C ILE A 169 -10.75 -8.98 -15.92
N SER A 170 -10.87 -7.67 -15.63
CA SER A 170 -12.17 -6.98 -15.67
C SER A 170 -12.79 -6.95 -17.08
N LYS A 171 -11.95 -6.89 -18.13
CA LYS A 171 -12.38 -6.83 -19.54
C LYS A 171 -12.63 -8.22 -20.13
N ASN A 172 -11.71 -9.18 -19.94
CA ASN A 172 -11.75 -10.46 -20.66
C ASN A 172 -12.60 -11.55 -19.98
N THR A 173 -12.66 -11.58 -18.65
CA THR A 173 -13.33 -12.69 -17.95
C THR A 173 -14.86 -12.50 -17.91
N PHE A 174 -15.36 -11.35 -18.33
CA PHE A 174 -16.66 -10.86 -17.89
C PHE A 174 -17.44 -9.99 -18.89
N SER A 175 -16.99 -9.90 -20.16
CA SER A 175 -17.73 -9.24 -21.25
C SER A 175 -18.78 -10.14 -21.94
N LYS A 176 -19.06 -11.34 -21.41
CA LYS A 176 -20.09 -12.26 -21.93
C LYS A 176 -21.36 -12.28 -21.07
N SER A 177 -21.89 -11.11 -20.69
CA SER A 177 -23.19 -11.04 -20.01
C SER A 177 -24.08 -9.92 -20.56
N HIS A 178 -24.12 -9.81 -21.89
CA HIS A 178 -25.17 -9.12 -22.63
C HIS A 178 -25.69 -10.08 -23.69
#